data_AF-A0A832TW63-F1
#
_entry.id   AF-A0A832TW63-F1
#
_cell.length_a   1.000
_cell.length_b   1.000
_cell.length_c   1.000
_cell.angle_alpha   90.00
_cell.angle_beta   90.00
_cell.angle_gamma   90.00
#
_symmetry.space_group_name_H-M   'P 1'
#
loop_
_entity.id
_entity.type
_entity.pdbx_description
1 polymer ?
#
loop_
_entity_poly.entity_id
_entity_poly.type
_entity_poly.pdbx_seq_one_letter_code
_entity_poly.pdbx_strand_id
1 'polypeptide(L)'
;MGETIASEEMHEYFNGLEARLKEAIEIANRARARGGDPRPVVEIPLAKDLADRVENLIGVQGVAVKIRELEIRMSREEAAL
;
A
#
# COMPACT_ATOMS: atom_id res chain seq x y z
N MET A 1 -1.61 11.83 -6.51
CA MET A 1 -2.68 10.82 -6.57
C MET A 1 -3.05 10.69 -8.03
N GLY A 2 -2.90 9.51 -8.63
CA GLY A 2 -3.46 9.29 -9.97
C GLY A 2 -4.96 9.42 -9.87
N GLU A 3 -5.56 10.27 -10.71
CA GLU A 3 -7.02 10.40 -10.82
C GLU A 3 -7.61 9.04 -11.14
N THR A 4 -8.11 8.34 -10.12
CA THR A 4 -9.01 7.21 -10.34
C THR A 4 -10.31 7.78 -10.90
N ILE A 5 -10.72 7.30 -12.07
CA ILE A 5 -12.05 7.59 -12.62
C ILE A 5 -13.06 6.78 -11.80
N ALA A 6 -13.49 7.33 -10.67
CA ALA A 6 -14.48 6.74 -9.78
C ALA A 6 -15.54 7.78 -9.42
N SER A 7 -16.77 7.34 -9.14
CA SER A 7 -17.82 8.26 -8.67
C SER A 7 -17.45 8.82 -7.29
N GLU A 8 -18.01 9.99 -6.95
CA GLU A 8 -17.83 10.60 -5.62
C GLU A 8 -18.19 9.63 -4.50
N GLU A 9 -19.29 8.88 -4.66
CA GLU A 9 -19.74 7.86 -3.70
C GLU A 9 -18.71 6.75 -3.50
N MET A 10 -18.01 6.36 -4.56
CA MET A 10 -16.95 5.35 -4.51
C MET A 10 -15.70 5.88 -3.80
N HIS A 11 -15.36 7.16 -4.00
CA HIS A 11 -14.31 7.83 -3.25
C HIS A 11 -14.63 7.90 -1.75
N GLU A 12 -15.84 8.30 -1.39
CA GLU A 12 -16.29 8.31 0.02
C GLU A 12 -16.22 6.91 0.65
N TYR A 13 -16.65 5.88 -0.08
CA TYR A 13 -16.55 4.49 0.36
C TYR A 13 -15.11 4.08 0.66
N PHE A 14 -14.18 4.31 -0.28
CA PHE A 14 -12.77 3.97 -0.09
C PHE A 14 -12.13 4.78 1.04
N ASN A 15 -12.46 6.06 1.17
CA ASN A 15 -12.01 6.90 2.28
C ASN A 15 -12.47 6.35 3.64
N GLY A 16 -13.73 5.89 3.72
CA GLY A 16 -14.27 5.24 4.92
C GLY A 16 -13.54 3.95 5.29
N LEU A 17 -13.21 3.11 4.29
CA LEU A 17 -12.40 1.92 4.51
C LEU A 17 -10.99 2.26 5.00
N GLU A 18 -10.34 3.24 4.37
CA GLU A 18 -8.98 3.65 4.74
C GLU A 18 -8.92 4.24 6.17
N ALA A 19 -9.93 5.02 6.56
CA ALA A 19 -10.02 5.59 7.91
C ALA A 19 -10.14 4.49 8.98
N ARG A 20 -11.03 3.52 8.78
CA ARG A 20 -11.22 2.39 9.71
C ARG A 20 -9.99 1.48 9.78
N LEU A 21 -9.31 1.29 8.65
CA LEU A 21 -8.07 0.53 8.60
C LEU A 21 -6.95 1.21 9.39
N LYS A 22 -6.81 2.53 9.27
CA LYS A 22 -5.85 3.33 10.05
C LYS A 22 -6.12 3.21 11.54
N GLU A 23 -7.37 3.33 11.97
CA GLU A 23 -7.76 3.16 13.37
C GLU A 23 -7.38 1.77 13.91
N ALA A 24 -7.67 0.70 13.15
CA ALA A 24 -7.30 -0.66 13.54
C ALA A 24 -5.78 -0.85 13.69
N ILE A 25 -5.00 -0.25 12.80
CA ILE A 25 -3.53 -0.29 12.85
C ILE A 25 -2.99 0.48 14.04
N GLU A 26 -3.56 1.63 14.39
CA GLU A 26 -3.17 2.37 15.58
C GLU A 26 -3.42 1.56 16.86
N ILE A 27 -4.56 0.88 16.96
CA ILE A 27 -4.85 -0.03 18.07
C ILE A 27 -3.81 -1.15 18.13
N ALA A 28 -3.52 -1.79 17.00
CA ALA A 28 -2.55 -2.88 16.93
C ALA A 28 -1.12 -2.43 17.28
N ASN A 29 -0.69 -1.25 16.81
CA ASN A 29 0.60 -0.67 17.15
C ASN A 29 0.70 -0.35 18.65
N ARG A 30 -0.35 0.23 19.25
CA ARG A 30 -0.38 0.47 20.71
C ARG A 30 -0.29 -0.82 21.52
N ALA A 31 -0.87 -1.92 21.03
CA ALA A 31 -0.75 -3.22 21.66
C ALA A 31 0.68 -3.78 21.53
N ARG A 32 1.24 -3.78 20.32
CA ARG A 32 2.58 -4.31 20.03
C ARG A 32 3.70 -3.54 20.73
N ALA A 33 3.54 -2.22 20.89
CA ALA A 33 4.49 -1.38 21.62
C ALA A 33 4.70 -1.79 23.09
N ARG A 34 3.81 -2.63 23.65
CA ARG A 34 3.95 -3.19 25.01
C ARG A 34 4.98 -4.31 25.11
N GLY A 35 5.57 -4.75 23.99
CA GLY A 35 6.70 -5.70 23.98
C GLY A 35 6.31 -7.17 24.14
N GLY A 36 5.04 -7.52 23.92
CA GLY A 36 4.57 -8.92 23.97
C GLY A 36 4.80 -9.71 22.66
N ASP A 37 5.13 -9.01 21.58
CA ASP A 37 5.30 -9.58 20.23
C ASP A 37 6.76 -9.41 19.73
N PRO A 38 7.20 -10.20 18.73
CA PRO A 38 8.56 -10.14 18.18
C PRO A 38 8.99 -8.76 17.66
N ARG A 39 8.03 -7.93 17.25
CA ARG A 39 8.26 -6.54 16.83
C ARG A 39 7.28 -5.59 17.52
N PRO A 40 7.74 -4.39 17.94
CA PRO A 40 6.91 -3.41 18.63
C PRO A 40 5.94 -2.65 17.69
N VAL A 41 5.89 -3.03 16.41
CA VAL A 41 5.07 -2.40 15.37
C VAL A 41 4.38 -3.45 14.53
N VAL A 42 3.26 -3.08 13.89
CA VAL A 42 2.55 -3.92 12.92
C VAL A 42 3.50 -4.29 11.78
N GLU A 43 3.54 -5.59 11.47
CA GLU A 43 4.50 -6.16 10.51
C GLU A 43 3.94 -6.27 9.09
N ILE A 44 2.62 -6.15 8.92
CA ILE A 44 1.95 -6.24 7.63
C ILE A 44 1.93 -4.83 7.00
N PRO A 45 2.70 -4.59 5.92
CA PRO A 45 2.74 -3.29 5.28
C PRO A 45 1.42 -3.00 4.54
N LEU A 46 1.00 -1.73 4.55
CA LEU A 46 -0.09 -1.25 3.70
C LEU A 46 0.45 -0.95 2.31
N ALA A 47 -0.26 -1.42 1.29
CA ALA A 47 0.04 -1.11 -0.09
C ALA A 47 -1.24 -0.64 -0.81
N LYS A 48 -1.13 0.44 -1.59
CA LYS A 48 -2.28 1.02 -2.29
C LYS A 48 -2.50 0.39 -3.66
N ASP A 49 -1.42 0.00 -4.34
CA ASP A 49 -1.48 -0.61 -5.66
C ASP A 49 -0.48 -1.77 -5.82
N LEU A 50 -0.43 -2.34 -7.03
CA LEU A 50 0.47 -3.45 -7.35
C LEU A 50 1.94 -3.05 -7.22
N ALA A 51 2.30 -1.86 -7.67
CA ALA A 51 3.67 -1.35 -7.65
C ALA A 51 4.16 -1.17 -6.20
N ASP A 52 3.34 -0.58 -5.33
CA ASP A 52 3.61 -0.46 -3.90
C ASP A 52 3.71 -1.83 -3.23
N ARG A 53 2.90 -2.82 -3.64
CA ARG A 53 3.03 -4.20 -3.12
C ARG A 53 4.38 -4.80 -3.48
N VAL A 54 4.84 -4.65 -4.72
CA VAL A 54 6.13 -5.18 -5.18
C VAL A 54 7.28 -4.53 -4.42
N GLU A 55 7.27 -3.21 -4.27
CA GLU A 55 8.29 -2.48 -3.51
C GLU A 55 8.31 -2.88 -2.03
N ASN A 56 7.14 -2.95 -1.38
CA ASN A 56 7.06 -3.32 0.03
C ASN A 56 7.40 -4.80 0.30
N LEU A 57 7.11 -5.72 -0.63
CA LEU A 57 7.48 -7.13 -0.47
C LEU A 57 8.97 -7.38 -0.71
N ILE A 58 9.54 -6.77 -1.76
CA ILE A 58 10.93 -7.01 -2.16
C ILE A 58 11.90 -6.12 -1.35
N GLY A 59 11.41 -5.00 -0.80
CA GLY A 59 12.18 -4.10 0.06
C GLY A 59 13.14 -3.18 -0.70
N VAL A 60 12.94 -2.99 -2.00
CA VAL A 60 13.82 -2.14 -2.84
C VAL A 60 13.12 -0.82 -3.12
N GLN A 61 13.66 0.26 -2.52
CA GLN A 61 13.10 1.59 -2.66
C GLN A 61 13.13 2.10 -4.10
N GLY A 62 12.03 2.69 -4.56
CA GLY A 62 11.92 3.31 -5.89
C GLY A 62 11.53 2.36 -7.02
N VAL A 63 11.34 1.07 -6.74
CA VAL A 63 10.86 0.09 -7.73
C VAL A 63 9.44 0.42 -8.18
N ALA A 64 8.56 0.88 -7.28
CA ALA A 64 7.19 1.20 -7.64
C ALA A 64 7.11 2.34 -8.66
N VAL A 65 7.97 3.36 -8.51
CA VAL A 65 8.07 4.47 -9.47
C VAL A 65 8.52 3.94 -10.83
N LYS A 66 9.52 3.06 -10.84
CA LYS A 66 10.04 2.51 -12.09
C LYS A 66 9.02 1.63 -12.82
N ILE A 67 8.28 0.80 -12.10
CA ILE A 67 7.20 -0.03 -12.66
C ILE A 67 6.15 0.87 -13.30
N ARG A 68 5.70 1.93 -12.62
CA ARG A 68 4.70 2.87 -13.17
C ARG A 68 5.21 3.57 -14.43
N GLU A 69 6.49 3.94 -14.50
CA GLU A 69 7.07 4.53 -15.71
C GLU A 69 7.09 3.55 -16.90
N LEU A 70 7.37 2.27 -16.64
CA LEU A 70 7.45 1.23 -17.66
C LEU A 70 6.06 0.81 -18.14
N GLU A 71 5.09 0.61 -17.24
CA GLU A 71 3.71 0.24 -17.59
C GLU A 71 2.99 1.27 -18.46
N ILE A 72 3.46 2.53 -18.51
CA ILE A 72 2.96 3.54 -19.46
C ILE A 72 3.37 3.23 -20.91
N ARG A 73 4.52 2.58 -21.11
CA ARG A 73 5.14 2.41 -22.43
C ARG A 73 5.08 0.98 -22.97
N MET A 74 4.97 0.00 -22.09
CA MET A 74 5.01 -1.43 -22.43
C MET A 74 4.03 -2.23 -21.58
N SER A 75 3.76 -3.46 -22.00
CA SER A 75 2.93 -4.39 -21.23
C SER A 75 3.58 -4.73 -19.89
N ARG A 76 2.77 -5.20 -18.93
CA ARG A 76 3.27 -5.61 -17.62
C ARG A 76 4.32 -6.72 -17.73
N GLU A 77 4.11 -7.65 -18.66
CA GLU A 77 5.01 -8.77 -18.93
C GLU A 77 6.37 -8.29 -19.47
N GLU A 78 6.37 -7.25 -20.32
CA GLU A 78 7.60 -6.64 -20.83
C GLU A 78 8.29 -5.76 -19.78
N ALA A 79 7.54 -5.05 -18.93
CA ALA A 79 8.07 -4.24 -17.84
C ALA A 79 8.76 -5.07 -16.75
N ALA A 80 8.49 -6.38 -16.70
CA ALA A 80 9.07 -7.30 -15.74
C ALA A 80 10.42 -7.91 -16.18
N LEU A 81 10.84 -7.70 -17.44
CA LEU A 81 12.10 -8.19 -18.01
C LEU A 81 13.28 -7.26 -17.69
#